data_AF-A0A8D0FT70-F1
#
_entry.id   AF-A0A8D0FT70-F1
#
_cell.length_a   1.000
_cell.length_b   1.000
_cell.length_c   1.000
_cell.angle_alpha   90.00
_cell.angle_beta   90.00
_cell.angle_gamma   90.00
#
_symmetry.space_group_name_H-M   'P 1'
#
loop_
_entity.id
_entity.type
_entity.pdbx_description
1 polymer ?
#
loop_
_entity_poly.entity_id
_entity_poly.type
_entity_poly.pdbx_seq_one_letter_code
_entity_poly.pdbx_strand_id
1 'polypeptide(L)' 'MDEANLAAMFSLLDVVGQGHVTPAQYREALKTLGLSTEDLQFGDDVNITLDVFKEEVKKMMLESWAGY' A
#
# COMPACT_ATOMS: atom_id res chain seq x y z
N MET A 1 -2.02 12.61 5.53
CA MET A 1 -3.03 11.94 4.68
C MET A 1 -4.09 11.35 5.60
N ASP A 2 -5.38 11.54 5.32
CA ASP A 2 -6.46 11.02 6.15
C ASP A 2 -6.60 9.50 6.00
N GLU A 3 -6.94 8.83 7.10
CA GLU A 3 -7.19 7.38 7.10
C GLU A 3 -8.32 6.98 6.16
N ALA A 4 -9.32 7.85 5.98
CA ALA A 4 -10.41 7.64 5.04
C ALA A 4 -9.92 7.67 3.59
N ASN A 5 -8.93 8.51 3.27
CA ASN A 5 -8.34 8.58 1.93
C ASN A 5 -7.49 7.33 1.64
N LEU A 6 -6.74 6.84 2.64
CA LEU A 6 -6.01 5.57 2.55
C LEU A 6 -6.96 4.38 2.39
N ALA A 7 -8.07 4.36 3.12
CA ALA A 7 -9.10 3.34 3.00
C ALA A 7 -9.77 3.34 1.62
N ALA A 8 -10.08 4.53 1.08
CA ALA A 8 -10.61 4.66 -0.27
C ALA A 8 -9.62 4.16 -1.32
N MET A 9 -8.34 4.51 -1.20
CA MET A 9 -7.29 3.99 -2.09
C MET A 9 -7.19 2.47 -2.00
N PHE A 10 -7.13 1.91 -0.79
CA PHE A 10 -7.09 0.46 -0.59
C PHE A 10 -8.30 -0.25 -1.19
N SER A 11 -9.49 0.34 -1.05
CA SER A 11 -10.71 -0.21 -1.63
C SER A 11 -10.71 -0.21 -3.16
N LEU A 12 -9.90 0.63 -3.81
CA LEU A 12 -9.67 0.57 -5.26
C LEU A 12 -8.73 -0.58 -5.65
N LEU A 13 -7.90 -1.06 -4.72
CA LEU A 13 -6.95 -2.15 -4.94
C LEU A 13 -7.60 -3.51 -4.63
N ASP A 14 -8.42 -3.55 -3.60
CA ASP A 14 -9.26 -4.68 -3.21
C ASP A 14 -10.48 -4.80 -4.14
N VAL A 15 -10.21 -5.03 -5.43
CA VAL A 15 -11.26 -5.16 -6.47
C VAL A 15 -12.23 -6.31 -6.16
N VAL A 16 -11.76 -7.31 -5.42
CA VAL A 16 -12.54 -8.48 -5.01
C VAL A 16 -13.36 -8.19 -3.75
N GLY A 17 -13.09 -7.11 -3.01
CA GLY A 17 -13.82 -6.74 -1.79
C GLY A 17 -13.58 -7.70 -0.63
N GLN A 18 -12.41 -8.35 -0.58
CA GLN A 18 -12.07 -9.36 0.41
C GLN A 18 -11.51 -8.74 1.70
N GLY A 19 -11.24 -7.43 1.71
CA GLY A 19 -10.65 -6.68 2.83
C GLY A 19 -9.12 -6.85 2.95
N HIS A 20 -8.51 -7.51 1.98
CA HIS A 20 -7.06 -7.74 1.87
C HIS A 20 -6.66 -7.82 0.40
N VAL A 21 -5.45 -7.39 0.08
CA VAL A 21 -4.87 -7.48 -1.27
C VAL A 21 -3.61 -8.31 -1.26
N THR A 22 -3.35 -8.96 -2.38
CA THR A 22 -2.10 -9.70 -2.55
C THR A 22 -0.94 -8.73 -2.83
N PRO A 23 0.32 -9.15 -2.59
CA PRO A 23 1.49 -8.35 -2.90
C PRO A 23 1.53 -7.93 -4.37
N ALA A 24 1.08 -8.80 -5.27
CA ALA A 24 1.01 -8.52 -6.70
C ALA A 24 0.09 -7.32 -6.99
N GLN A 25 -1.12 -7.31 -6.44
CA GLN A 25 -2.07 -6.21 -6.60
C GLN A 25 -1.55 -4.91 -5.99
N TYR A 26 -0.97 -4.99 -4.79
CA TYR A 26 -0.39 -3.82 -4.14
C TYR A 26 0.77 -3.23 -4.95
N ARG A 27 1.62 -4.06 -5.55
CA ARG A 27 2.73 -3.59 -6.39
C ARG A 27 2.22 -2.94 -7.68
N GLU A 28 1.23 -3.51 -8.34
CA GLU A 28 0.61 -2.91 -9.54
C GLU A 28 0.00 -1.54 -9.23
N ALA A 29 -0.66 -1.42 -8.08
CA ALA A 29 -1.25 -0.18 -7.60
C ALA A 29 -0.20 0.91 -7.37
N LEU A 30 0.84 0.61 -6.61
CA LEU A 30 1.92 1.54 -6.32
C LEU A 30 2.66 1.97 -7.59
N LYS A 31 2.88 1.04 -8.52
CA LYS A 31 3.45 1.34 -9.83
C LYS A 31 2.58 2.33 -10.61
N THR A 32 1.26 2.19 -10.54
CA THR A 32 0.30 3.13 -11.14
C THR A 32 0.37 4.52 -10.51
N LEU A 33 0.66 4.58 -9.20
CA LEU A 33 0.85 5.83 -8.45
C LEU A 33 2.25 6.44 -8.66
N GLY A 34 3.13 5.81 -9.44
CA GLY A 34 4.51 6.27 -9.64
C GLY A 34 5.42 6.05 -8.43
N LEU A 35 5.00 5.20 -7.49
CA LEU A 35 5.77 4.85 -6.30
C LEU A 35 6.61 3.59 -6.58
N SER A 36 7.90 3.63 -6.26
CA SER A 36 8.79 2.47 -6.40
C SER A 36 8.40 1.39 -5.40
N THR A 37 8.15 0.19 -5.91
CA THR A 37 7.85 -1.01 -5.11
C THR A 37 9.11 -1.82 -4.78
N GLU A 38 10.28 -1.28 -5.07
CA GLU A 38 11.56 -2.00 -4.99
C GLU A 38 11.95 -2.30 -3.53
N ASP A 39 11.53 -1.44 -2.60
CA ASP A 39 11.76 -1.64 -1.17
C ASP A 39 10.74 -2.62 -0.54
N LEU A 40 9.63 -2.89 -1.24
CA LEU A 40 8.53 -3.66 -0.71
C LEU A 40 8.75 -5.17 -0.92
N GLN A 41 9.43 -5.78 0.04
CA GLN A 41 9.61 -7.22 0.13
C GLN A 41 8.47 -7.88 0.91
N PHE A 42 7.31 -8.03 0.27
CA PHE A 42 6.28 -8.93 0.79
C PHE A 42 6.52 -10.34 0.28
N GLY A 43 6.40 -11.34 1.15
CA GLY A 43 6.32 -12.73 0.70
C GLY A 43 5.05 -12.95 -0.12
N ASP A 44 5.09 -13.80 -1.15
CA ASP A 44 3.98 -14.05 -2.08
C ASP A 44 2.68 -14.50 -1.37
N ASP A 45 2.81 -15.14 -0.20
CA ASP A 45 1.70 -15.60 0.66
C ASP A 45 1.19 -14.56 1.68
N VAL A 46 1.74 -13.34 1.68
CA VAL A 46 1.34 -12.31 2.64
C VAL A 46 0.11 -11.56 2.13
N ASN A 47 -0.97 -11.63 2.88
CA ASN A 47 -2.13 -10.77 2.66
C ASN A 47 -1.90 -9.39 3.26
N ILE A 48 -1.88 -8.37 2.40
CA ILE A 48 -1.76 -6.98 2.81
C ILE A 48 -3.15 -6.49 3.17
N THR A 49 -3.41 -6.28 4.46
CA THR A 49 -4.66 -5.69 4.93
C THR A 49 -4.58 -4.16 4.88
N LEU A 50 -5.73 -3.51 5.03
CA LEU A 50 -5.80 -2.04 5.11
C LEU A 50 -4.89 -1.48 6.21
N ASP A 51 -4.76 -2.19 7.34
CA ASP A 51 -3.92 -1.77 8.45
C ASP A 51 -2.43 -1.74 8.06
N VAL A 52 -1.95 -2.83 7.47
CA VAL A 52 -0.56 -2.94 6.95
C VAL A 52 -0.31 -1.88 5.88
N PHE A 53 -1.25 -1.70 4.95
CA PHE A 53 -1.16 -0.67 3.91
C PHE A 53 -1.01 0.74 4.52
N LYS A 54 -1.81 1.08 5.53
CA LYS A 54 -1.76 2.39 6.19
C LYS A 54 -0.41 2.62 6.85
N GLU A 55 0.10 1.63 7.59
CA GLU A 55 1.38 1.71 8.29
C GLU A 55 2.54 1.90 7.30
N GLU A 56 2.58 1.11 6.22
CA GLU A 56 3.64 1.18 5.21
C GLU A 56 3.63 2.51 4.45
N VAL A 57 2.46 2.97 3.97
CA VAL A 57 2.35 4.27 3.28
C VAL A 57 2.72 5.43 4.21
N LYS A 58 2.31 5.36 5.48
CA LYS A 58 2.63 6.38 6.49
C LYS A 58 4.12 6.40 6.79
N LYS A 59 4.75 5.24 6.92
CA LYS A 59 6.20 5.09 7.11
C LYS A 59 6.97 5.65 5.92
N MET A 60 6.61 5.24 4.70
CA MET A 60 7.25 5.70 3.46
C MET A 60 7.12 7.22 3.27
N MET A 61 5.96 7.79 3.60
CA MET A 61 5.78 9.26 3.60
C MET A 61 6.67 9.96 4.63
N LEU A 62 6.82 9.38 5.82
CA LEU A 62 7.69 9.92 6.86
C LEU A 62 9.15 9.90 6.41
N GLU A 63 9.60 8.79 5.83
CA GLU A 63 10.96 8.62 5.30
C GLU A 63 11.22 9.58 4.13
N SER A 64 10.25 9.77 3.24
CA SER A 64 10.36 10.71 2.12
C SER A 64 10.40 12.19 2.56
N TRP A 65 9.96 12.53 3.76
CA TRP A 65 10.08 13.88 4.34
C TRP A 65 11.30 14.03 5.25
N ALA A 66 11.75 12.96 5.89
CA ALA A 66 12.95 12.95 6.73
C ALA A 66 14.25 13.02 5.91
N GLY A 67 14.20 12.65 4.63
CA GLY A 67 15.32 12.76 3.69
C GLY A 67 15.56 14.16 3.11
N TYR A 68 14.85 15.20 3.57
CA TYR A 68 14.99 16.58 3.10
C TYR A 68 15.51 17.52 4.20
#